data_AF-A0A626F9P1-F1
#
_entry.id   AF-A0A626F9P1-F1
#
_cell.length_a   1.000
_cell.length_b   1.000
_cell.length_c   1.000
_cell.angle_alpha   90.00
_cell.angle_beta   90.00
_cell.angle_gamma   90.00
#
_symmetry.space_group_name_H-M   'P 1'
#
loop_
_entity.id
_entity.type
_entity.pdbx_description
1 polymer ?
#
loop_
_entity_poly.entity_id
_entity_poly.type
_entity_poly.pdbx_seq_one_letter_code
_entity_poly.pdbx_strand_id
1 'polypeptide(L)' 'MCIGVPGQVLAVGDDIHQLAQVEVCGIKRDVNIALICEGKPADLIGQWVLVHVGFAMSIIDEDEAKATLD' A
#
# COMPACT_ATOMS: atom_id res chain seq x y z
N MET A 1 7.68 -4.39 -18.16
CA MET A 1 7.26 -5.18 -16.98
C MET A 1 7.50 -4.28 -15.77
N CYS A 2 6.55 -3.41 -15.45
CA CYS A 2 6.70 -2.46 -14.35
C CYS A 2 6.24 -3.17 -13.07
N ILE A 3 7.20 -3.65 -12.29
CA ILE A 3 6.95 -4.09 -10.91
C ILE A 3 6.57 -2.83 -10.12
N GLY A 4 5.43 -2.86 -9.43
CA GLY A 4 5.00 -1.77 -8.56
C GLY A 4 6.05 -1.49 -7.48
N VAL A 5 6.02 -0.30 -6.87
CA VAL A 5 6.98 0.02 -5.81
C VAL A 5 6.36 -0.41 -4.48
N PRO A 6 7.05 -1.24 -3.66
CA PRO A 6 6.54 -1.62 -2.36
C PRO A 6 6.48 -0.42 -1.42
N GLY A 7 5.43 -0.36 -0.61
CA GLY A 7 5.28 0.63 0.45
C GLY A 7 4.44 0.14 1.61
N GLN A 8 4.68 0.72 2.78
CA GLN A 8 3.96 0.38 4.00
C GLN A 8 2.81 1.34 4.23
N VAL A 9 1.62 0.82 4.52
CA VAL A 9 0.44 1.63 4.83
C VAL A 9 0.58 2.22 6.23
N LEU A 10 0.66 3.55 6.33
CA LEU A 10 0.81 4.27 7.60
C LEU A 10 -0.53 4.73 8.18
N ALA A 11 -1.47 5.11 7.31
CA ALA A 11 -2.80 5.54 7.72
C ALA A 11 -3.81 5.29 6.59
N VAL A 12 -5.08 5.20 6.97
CA VAL A 12 -6.22 4.95 6.08
C VAL A 12 -7.39 5.83 6.50
N GLY A 13 -8.33 6.09 5.59
CA GLY A 13 -9.59 6.73 5.92
C GLY A 13 -10.60 5.79 6.57
N ASP A 14 -11.79 6.31 6.87
CA ASP A 14 -12.92 5.54 7.39
C ASP A 14 -13.50 4.57 6.36
N ASP A 15 -13.37 4.90 5.06
CA ASP A 15 -13.90 4.13 3.94
C ASP A 15 -12.84 3.89 2.84
N ILE A 16 -13.05 2.85 2.04
CA ILE A 16 -12.20 2.46 0.90
C ILE A 16 -12.10 3.52 -0.20
N HIS A 17 -13.06 4.44 -0.30
CA HIS A 17 -13.04 5.54 -1.26
C HIS A 17 -12.06 6.66 -0.85
N GLN A 18 -11.63 6.69 0.41
CA GLN A 18 -10.62 7.63 0.88
C GLN A 18 -9.21 7.11 0.59
N LEU A 19 -8.31 8.03 0.28
CA LEU A 19 -6.91 7.67 0.01
C LEU A 19 -6.21 7.29 1.32
N ALA A 20 -5.43 6.23 1.27
CA ALA A 20 -4.52 5.81 2.33
C ALA A 20 -3.19 6.53 2.18
N GLN A 21 -2.52 6.81 3.30
CA GLN A 21 -1.15 7.30 3.33
C GLN A 21 -0.20 6.11 3.38
N VAL A 22 0.57 5.92 2.31
CA VAL A 22 1.53 4.83 2.17
C VAL A 22 2.93 5.42 2.06
N GLU A 23 3.86 4.93 2.89
CA GLU A 23 5.27 5.28 2.77
C GLU A 23 5.96 4.36 1.79
N VAL A 24 6.51 4.95 0.74
CA VAL A 24 7.25 4.26 -0.31
C VAL A 24 8.63 4.90 -0.35
N CYS A 25 9.72 4.14 -0.20
CA CYS A 25 11.09 4.68 -0.19
C CYS A 25 11.27 5.95 0.69
N GLY A 26 10.65 6.00 1.88
CA GLY A 26 10.75 7.14 2.81
C GLY A 26 9.94 8.38 2.45
N ILE A 27 9.09 8.32 1.42
CA ILE A 27 8.17 9.41 1.04
C ILE A 27 6.74 8.90 1.17
N LYS A 28 5.90 9.71 1.82
CA LYS A 28 4.47 9.43 1.98
C LYS A 28 3.71 9.80 0.70
N ARG A 29 2.86 8.90 0.23
CA ARG A 29 1.98 9.10 -0.93
C ARG A 29 0.55 8.73 -0.59
N ASP A 30 -0.38 9.47 -1.16
CA ASP A 30 -1.79 9.11 -1.18
C ASP A 30 -2.03 7.99 -2.21
N VAL A 31 -2.58 6.88 -1.73
CA VAL A 31 -2.79 5.65 -2.51
C VAL A 31 -4.21 5.16 -2.31
N ASN A 32 -4.89 4.83 -3.41
CA ASN A 32 -6.19 4.21 -3.35
C ASN A 32 -6.05 2.72 -3.01
N ILE A 33 -6.73 2.28 -1.96
CA ILE A 33 -6.69 0.91 -1.42
C ILE A 33 -7.93 0.08 -1.76
N ALA A 34 -8.88 0.64 -2.51
CA ALA A 34 -10.16 -0.01 -2.79
C ALA A 34 -10.02 -1.35 -3.52
N LEU A 35 -8.94 -1.56 -4.26
CA LEU A 35 -8.69 -2.79 -5.02
C LEU A 35 -8.23 -3.97 -4.16
N ILE A 36 -7.68 -3.69 -2.97
CA ILE A 36 -7.11 -4.70 -2.07
C ILE A 36 -7.84 -4.80 -0.73
N CYS A 37 -8.73 -3.85 -0.45
CA CYS A 37 -9.43 -3.80 0.83
C CYS A 37 -10.65 -4.73 0.80
N GLU A 38 -10.49 -5.95 1.28
CA GLU A 38 -11.59 -6.94 1.41
C GLU A 38 -12.41 -6.75 2.70
N GLY A 39 -11.84 -6.07 3.69
CA GLY A 39 -12.42 -5.85 5.03
C GLY A 39 -12.48 -4.37 5.41
N LYS A 40 -12.05 -4.04 6.63
CA LYS A 40 -11.99 -2.65 7.07
C LYS A 40 -10.68 -2.04 6.60
N PRO A 41 -10.66 -0.78 6.13
CA PRO A 41 -9.42 -0.09 5.78
C PRO A 41 -8.37 -0.14 6.90
N ALA A 42 -8.82 -0.05 8.16
CA ALA A 42 -7.98 -0.12 9.35
C ALA A 42 -7.12 -1.39 9.44
N ASP A 43 -7.58 -2.52 8.86
CA ASP A 43 -6.82 -3.77 8.84
C ASP A 43 -5.57 -3.67 7.96
N LEU A 44 -5.52 -2.72 7.02
CA LEU A 44 -4.38 -2.51 6.13
C LEU A 44 -3.24 -1.73 6.79
N ILE A 45 -3.46 -1.07 7.93
CA ILE A 45 -2.42 -0.29 8.61
C ILE A 45 -1.28 -1.23 9.04
N GLY A 46 -0.05 -0.86 8.67
CA GLY A 46 1.16 -1.64 8.92
C GLY A 46 1.46 -2.72 7.88
N GLN A 47 0.50 -3.03 6.99
CA GLN A 47 0.72 -3.97 5.89
C GLN A 47 1.56 -3.34 4.78
N TRP A 48 2.25 -4.20 4.04
CA TRP A 48 3.02 -3.82 2.87
C TRP A 48 2.20 -4.05 1.60
N VAL A 49 2.24 -3.10 0.67
CA VAL A 49 1.48 -3.13 -0.57
C VAL A 49 2.34 -2.74 -1.75
N LEU A 50 2.05 -3.31 -2.92
CA LEU A 50 2.63 -2.88 -4.18
C LEU A 50 1.83 -1.71 -4.75
N VAL A 51 2.47 -0.55 -4.86
CA VAL A 51 1.86 0.67 -5.39
C VAL A 51 2.17 0.82 -6.88
N HIS A 52 1.13 1.03 -7.68
CA HIS A 52 1.25 1.33 -9.10
C HIS A 52 0.32 2.50 -9.48
N VAL A 53 0.92 3.60 -9.93
CA VAL A 53 0.20 4.79 -10.46
C VAL A 53 -0.88 5.33 -9.50
N GLY A 54 -0.62 5.30 -8.19
CA GLY A 54 -1.54 5.79 -7.14
C GLY A 54 -2.55 4.77 -6.62
N PHE A 55 -2.44 3.50 -7.02
CA PHE A 55 -3.27 2.40 -6.53
C PHE A 55 -2.43 1.33 -5.84
N ALA A 56 -2.95 0.77 -4.75
CA ALA A 56 -2.44 -0.46 -4.17
C ALA A 56 -2.99 -1.62 -5.01
N MET A 57 -2.08 -2.39 -5.62
CA MET A 57 -2.44 -3.48 -6.52
C MET A 57 -2.54 -4.82 -5.80
N SER A 58 -1.69 -5.04 -4.79
CA SER A 58 -1.65 -6.28 -4.02
C SER A 58 -1.01 -6.02 -2.66
N ILE A 59 -1.44 -6.78 -1.66
CA ILE A 59 -0.78 -6.88 -0.36
C ILE A 59 0.38 -7.87 -0.51
N ILE A 60 1.54 -7.53 0.04
CA ILE A 60 2.74 -8.35 0.04
C ILE A 60 3.27 -8.50 1.47
N ASP A 61 4.07 -9.52 1.71
CA ASP A 61 4.78 -9.68 2.98
C ASP A 61 5.94 -8.68 3.09
N GLU A 62 6.34 -8.37 4.33
CA GLU A 62 7.48 -7.50 4.59
C GLU A 62 8.80 -8.05 4.01
N ASP A 63 8.99 -9.38 4.00
CA ASP A 63 10.19 -10.01 3.44
C ASP A 63 10.28 -9.79 1.92
N GLU A 64 9.16 -9.97 1.21
CA GLU A 64 9.05 -9.70 -0.24
C GLU A 64 9.23 -8.21 -0.55
N ALA A 65 8.71 -7.33 0.32
CA ALA A 65 8.89 -5.89 0.19
C ALA A 65 10.36 -5.49 0.28
N LYS A 66 11.11 -6.08 1.22
CA LYS A 66 12.55 -5.84 1.37
C LYS A 66 13.33 -6.41 0.19
N ALA A 67 13.01 -7.62 -0.28
CA ALA A 67 13.66 -8.23 -1.44
C ALA A 67 13.50 -7.41 -2.74
N THR A 68 12.41 -6.64 -2.86
CA THR A 68 12.15 -5.78 -4.02
C THR A 68 12.85 -4.42 -3.95
N LEU A 69 13.34 -4.02 -2.77
CA LEU A 69 14.02 -2.74 -2.54
C LEU A 69 15.56 -2.83 -2.60
N ASP A 70 16.15 -4.03 -2.59
CA ASP A 70 17.59 -4.30 -2.81
C ASP A 70 17.94 -4.24 -4.31
#